data_AF-A0A524BIJ2-F1
#
_entry.id   AF-A0A524BIJ2-F1
#
_cell.length_a   1.000
_cell.length_b   1.000
_cell.length_c   1.000
_cell.angle_alpha   90.00
_cell.angle_beta   90.00
_cell.angle_gamma   90.00
#
_symmetry.space_group_name_H-M   'P 1'
#
loop_
_entity.id
_entity.type
_entity.pdbx_description
1 polymer ?
#
loop_
_entity_poly.entity_id
_entity_poly.type
_entity_poly.pdbx_seq_one_letter_code
_entity_poly.pdbx_strand_id
1 'polypeptide(L)'
;MPQQPLAQVPVDALWDWQEHGSCRSSDPTLFFHPQNERGSARRNRDRAAKAICATCPVRIECADYAVRAREPYGVWGGLTEEEREAIYARIDLAEYPRRRGEGARMAADEIDAATAMLRVTA
;
A
#
# COMPACT_ATOMS: atom_id res chain seq x y z
N MET A 1 -14.57 0.44 12.74
CA MET A 1 -13.71 -0.73 12.44
C MET A 1 -14.54 -1.98 12.68
N PRO A 2 -15.06 -2.68 11.65
CA PRO A 2 -15.78 -3.92 11.90
C PRO A 2 -14.79 -4.93 12.46
N GLN A 3 -15.14 -5.51 13.60
CA GLN A 3 -14.33 -6.44 14.36
C GLN A 3 -14.40 -7.82 13.70
N GLN A 4 -13.46 -8.13 12.81
CA GLN A 4 -13.27 -9.51 12.38
C GLN A 4 -12.69 -10.34 13.54
N PRO A 5 -13.16 -11.59 13.77
CA PRO A 5 -12.65 -12.43 14.84
C PRO A 5 -11.16 -12.77 14.65
N LEU A 6 -10.35 -12.48 15.67
CA LEU A 6 -8.88 -12.66 15.69
C LEU A 6 -8.40 -14.10 15.41
N ALA A 7 -9.29 -15.08 15.41
CA ALA A 7 -8.98 -16.50 15.19
C ALA A 7 -8.65 -16.86 13.73
N GLN A 8 -8.88 -15.95 12.77
CA GLN A 8 -8.66 -16.19 11.33
C GLN A 8 -7.47 -15.41 10.76
N VAL A 9 -6.78 -14.64 11.59
CA VAL A 9 -5.59 -13.88 11.19
C VAL A 9 -4.40 -14.83 11.30
N PRO A 10 -3.74 -15.20 10.20
CA PRO A 10 -2.60 -16.09 10.28
C PRO A 10 -1.50 -15.42 11.13
N VAL A 11 -0.77 -16.20 11.93
CA VAL A 11 0.10 -15.67 13.00
C VAL A 11 1.23 -14.75 12.49
N ASP A 12 1.60 -14.90 11.23
CA ASP A 12 2.51 -14.03 10.47
C ASP A 12 1.87 -12.70 10.01
N ALA A 13 0.56 -12.53 10.18
CA ALA A 13 -0.15 -11.26 10.00
C ALA A 13 -0.23 -10.41 11.28
N LEU A 14 0.26 -10.90 12.43
CA LEU A 14 0.30 -10.13 13.67
C LEU A 14 1.53 -9.20 13.71
N TRP A 15 1.36 -8.02 13.12
CA TRP A 15 1.78 -6.71 13.67
C TRP A 15 3.26 -6.31 13.66
N ASP A 16 4.22 -7.19 13.36
CA ASP A 16 5.66 -6.82 13.50
C ASP A 16 6.13 -5.67 12.61
N TRP A 17 5.88 -5.69 11.30
CA TRP A 17 6.36 -4.60 10.42
C TRP A 17 5.52 -3.33 10.57
N GLN A 18 4.23 -3.44 10.89
CA GLN A 18 3.33 -2.28 10.97
C GLN A 18 3.78 -1.31 12.08
N GLU A 19 4.32 -1.83 13.18
CA GLU A 19 4.88 -1.04 14.28
C GLU A 19 6.07 -0.16 13.85
N HIS A 20 6.77 -0.53 12.78
CA HIS A 20 7.91 0.22 12.24
C HIS A 20 7.49 1.21 11.13
N GLY A 21 6.18 1.33 10.85
CA GLY A 21 5.66 2.23 9.82
C GLY A 21 5.79 3.71 10.20
N SER A 22 6.48 4.50 9.37
CA SER A 22 6.62 5.95 9.57
C SER A 22 5.29 6.72 9.58
N CYS A 23 4.23 6.15 9.00
CA CYS A 23 2.89 6.73 9.02
C CYS A 23 2.29 6.84 10.44
N ARG A 24 2.78 6.06 11.41
CA ARG A 24 2.28 6.08 12.79
C ARG A 24 2.50 7.41 13.50
N SER A 25 3.53 8.15 13.11
CA SER A 25 3.84 9.49 13.63
C SER A 25 3.18 10.62 12.83
N SER A 26 2.21 10.30 11.96
CA SER A 26 1.55 11.25 11.07
C SER A 26 0.03 11.19 11.21
N ASP A 27 -0.65 12.22 10.69
CA ASP A 27 -2.11 12.25 10.66
C ASP A 27 -2.66 11.13 9.73
N PRO A 28 -3.53 10.22 10.21
CA PRO A 28 -4.13 9.18 9.38
C PRO A 28 -4.90 9.70 8.16
N THR A 29 -5.48 10.92 8.25
CA THR A 29 -6.22 11.53 7.15
C THR A 29 -5.35 11.84 5.94
N LEU A 30 -4.02 11.88 6.13
CA LEU A 30 -3.04 12.00 5.06
C LEU A 30 -2.98 10.74 4.18
N PHE A 31 -3.27 9.58 4.74
CA PHE A 31 -3.21 8.30 4.01
C PHE A 31 -4.59 7.82 3.58
N PHE A 32 -5.62 8.12 4.37
CA PHE A 32 -6.98 7.61 4.19
C PHE A 32 -7.98 8.76 4.18
N HIS A 33 -8.78 8.87 3.13
CA HIS A 33 -9.61 10.04 2.89
C HIS A 33 -11.08 9.74 2.70
N PRO A 34 -11.97 10.72 2.97
CA PRO A 34 -13.38 10.57 2.66
C PRO A 34 -13.62 10.48 1.15
N GLN A 35 -14.63 9.70 0.76
CA GLN A 35 -14.94 9.27 -0.61
C GLN A 35 -15.09 10.38 -1.67
N ASN A 36 -15.27 11.64 -1.24
CA ASN A 36 -15.64 12.76 -2.09
C ASN A 36 -14.49 13.71 -2.43
N GLU A 37 -13.28 13.49 -1.91
CA GLU A 37 -12.15 14.37 -2.21
C GLU A 37 -11.51 14.03 -3.57
N ARG A 38 -11.25 15.07 -4.38
CA ARG A 38 -10.89 14.95 -5.80
C ARG A 38 -9.94 16.05 -6.25
N GLY A 39 -9.43 15.94 -7.48
CA GLY A 39 -8.68 17.01 -8.13
C GLY A 39 -7.32 17.29 -7.45
N SER A 40 -6.96 18.56 -7.33
CA SER A 40 -5.67 18.98 -6.77
C SER A 40 -5.52 18.62 -5.29
N ALA A 41 -6.61 18.65 -4.51
CA ALA A 41 -6.59 18.27 -3.09
C ALA A 41 -6.12 16.81 -2.92
N ARG A 42 -6.76 15.88 -3.64
CA ARG A 42 -6.39 14.46 -3.67
C ARG A 42 -4.93 14.26 -4.08
N ARG A 43 -4.53 14.87 -5.20
CA ARG A 43 -3.14 14.76 -5.70
C ARG A 43 -2.10 15.29 -4.70
N ASN A 44 -2.41 16.39 -4.01
CA ASN A 44 -1.49 16.98 -3.04
C ASN A 44 -1.36 16.12 -1.79
N ARG A 45 -2.48 15.59 -1.28
CA ARG A 45 -2.45 14.65 -0.15
C ARG A 45 -1.70 13.38 -0.53
N ASP A 46 -2.02 12.77 -1.67
CA ASP A 46 -1.39 11.54 -2.11
C ASP A 46 0.13 11.73 -2.27
N ARG A 47 0.57 12.88 -2.82
CA ARG A 47 2.00 13.24 -2.89
C ARG A 47 2.63 13.33 -1.51
N ALA A 48 1.97 13.96 -0.54
CA ALA A 48 2.47 14.09 0.82
C ALA A 48 2.55 12.74 1.55
N ALA A 49 1.54 11.87 1.39
CA ALA A 49 1.57 10.51 1.91
C ALA A 49 2.72 9.68 1.30
N LYS A 50 2.88 9.75 -0.03
CA LYS A 50 3.96 9.07 -0.75
C LYS A 50 5.34 9.55 -0.31
N ALA A 51 5.50 10.81 0.03
CA ALA A 51 6.76 11.34 0.57
C ALA A 51 7.15 10.66 1.90
N ILE A 52 6.18 10.39 2.79
CA ILE A 52 6.43 9.64 4.03
C ILE A 52 6.76 8.18 3.73
N CYS A 53 6.02 7.56 2.80
CA CYS A 53 6.29 6.17 2.41
C CYS A 53 7.68 5.98 1.78
N ALA A 54 8.22 6.99 1.09
CA ALA A 54 9.51 6.91 0.40
C ALA A 54 10.70 6.65 1.35
N THR A 55 10.59 7.05 2.61
CA THR A 55 11.61 6.82 3.64
C THR A 55 11.21 5.78 4.68
N CYS A 56 10.05 5.14 4.51
CA CYS A 56 9.51 4.19 5.47
C CYS A 56 10.26 2.85 5.40
N PRO A 57 10.78 2.32 6.52
CA PRO A 57 11.60 1.10 6.52
C PRO A 57 10.82 -0.16 6.11
N VAL A 58 9.49 -0.11 6.19
CA VAL A 58 8.57 -1.23 5.89
C VAL A 58 7.72 -0.96 4.65
N ARG A 59 8.19 -0.06 3.77
CA ARG A 59 7.48 0.33 2.54
C ARG A 59 7.10 -0.88 1.70
N ILE A 60 8.01 -1.83 1.54
CA ILE A 60 7.85 -2.99 0.66
C ILE A 60 6.81 -3.95 1.24
N GLU A 61 6.91 -4.28 2.53
CA GLU A 61 5.97 -5.13 3.24
C GLU A 61 4.56 -4.51 3.28
N CYS A 62 4.49 -3.19 3.42
CA CYS A 62 3.23 -2.43 3.42
C CYS A 62 2.52 -2.50 2.05
N ALA A 63 3.25 -2.32 0.96
CA ALA A 63 2.69 -2.42 -0.38
C ALA A 63 2.34 -3.87 -0.77
N ASP A 64 3.17 -4.85 -0.44
CA ASP A 64 2.87 -6.29 -0.61
C ASP A 64 1.56 -6.66 0.09
N TYR A 65 1.41 -6.25 1.35
CA TYR A 65 0.17 -6.46 2.10
C TYR A 65 -1.02 -5.83 1.38
N ALA A 66 -0.91 -4.57 0.95
CA ALA A 66 -2.01 -3.86 0.32
C ALA A 66 -2.47 -4.50 -1.00
N VAL A 67 -1.51 -4.99 -1.80
CA VAL A 67 -1.80 -5.70 -3.05
C VAL A 67 -2.48 -7.04 -2.78
N ARG A 68 -1.96 -7.85 -1.82
CA ARG A 68 -2.53 -9.16 -1.47
C ARG A 68 -3.93 -9.07 -0.88
N ALA A 69 -4.15 -8.08 -0.02
CA ALA A 69 -5.43 -7.86 0.64
C ALA A 69 -6.44 -7.13 -0.26
N ARG A 70 -6.03 -6.68 -1.46
CA ARG A 70 -6.80 -5.76 -2.30
C ARG A 70 -7.33 -4.56 -1.50
N GLU A 71 -6.44 -3.89 -0.77
CA GLU A 71 -6.85 -2.76 0.07
C GLU A 71 -7.52 -1.66 -0.79
N PRO A 72 -8.81 -1.37 -0.55
CA PRO A 72 -9.63 -0.62 -1.49
C PRO A 72 -9.38 0.89 -1.45
N TYR A 73 -8.82 1.39 -0.34
CA TYR A 73 -8.67 2.82 -0.10
C TYR A 73 -7.29 3.21 0.41
N GLY A 74 -6.92 4.45 0.14
CA GLY A 74 -5.75 5.13 0.70
C GLY A 74 -4.41 4.80 0.05
N VAL A 75 -3.36 5.43 0.59
CA VAL A 75 -1.96 5.24 0.18
C VAL A 75 -1.29 4.20 1.07
N TRP A 76 -0.74 3.15 0.46
CA TRP A 76 -0.08 2.03 1.14
C TRP A 76 1.29 1.77 0.52
N GLY A 77 2.36 1.76 1.31
CA GLY A 77 3.72 1.49 0.82
C GLY A 77 4.15 2.40 -0.35
N GLY A 78 3.56 3.59 -0.46
CA GLY A 78 3.81 4.55 -1.55
C GLY A 78 2.94 4.37 -2.79
N LEU A 79 1.96 3.46 -2.75
CA LEU A 79 1.00 3.22 -3.82
C LEU A 79 -0.35 3.87 -3.51
N THR A 80 -0.88 4.67 -4.44
CA THR A 80 -2.28 5.12 -4.39
C THR A 80 -3.24 3.99 -4.78
N GLU A 81 -4.55 4.23 -4.63
CA GLU A 81 -5.60 3.33 -5.10
C GLU A 81 -5.47 3.08 -6.62
N GLU A 82 -5.32 4.15 -7.40
CA GLU A 82 -5.22 4.09 -8.87
C GLU A 82 -3.98 3.31 -9.33
N GLU A 83 -2.89 3.43 -8.59
CA GLU A 83 -1.64 2.71 -8.86
C GLU A 83 -1.78 1.21 -8.55
N ARG A 84 -2.49 0.86 -7.47
CA ARG A 84 -2.81 -0.54 -7.16
C ARG A 84 -3.75 -1.15 -8.19
N GLU A 85 -4.74 -0.41 -8.70
CA GLU A 85 -5.59 -0.88 -9.80
C GLU A 85 -4.77 -1.21 -11.06
N ALA A 86 -3.76 -0.40 -11.38
CA ALA A 86 -2.85 -0.66 -12.49
C ALA A 86 -1.98 -1.91 -12.27
N ILE A 87 -1.67 -2.27 -11.02
CA ILE A 87 -1.00 -3.53 -10.66
C ILE A 87 -1.96 -4.71 -10.82
N TYR A 88 -3.18 -4.61 -10.28
CA TYR A 88 -4.19 -5.68 -10.38
C TYR A 88 -4.56 -6.05 -11.81
N ALA A 89 -4.43 -5.11 -12.75
CA ALA A 89 -4.63 -5.36 -14.17
C ALA A 89 -3.50 -6.18 -14.83
N ARG A 90 -2.34 -6.32 -14.18
CA ARG A 90 -1.13 -6.96 -14.71
C ARG A 90 -0.77 -8.27 -14.02
N ILE A 91 -1.16 -8.42 -12.76
CA ILE A 91 -0.84 -9.60 -11.95
C ILE A 91 -2.04 -10.56 -11.87
N ASP A 92 -1.77 -11.86 -11.86
CA ASP A 92 -2.73 -12.83 -11.37
C ASP A 92 -2.58 -12.97 -9.85
N LEU A 93 -3.60 -12.53 -9.10
CA LEU A 93 -3.59 -12.65 -7.63
C LEU A 93 -3.70 -14.10 -7.14
N ALA A 94 -4.16 -15.04 -7.98
CA ALA A 94 -4.14 -16.45 -7.65
C ALA A 94 -2.70 -17.00 -7.62
N GLU A 95 -1.80 -16.43 -8.44
CA GLU A 95 -0.38 -16.80 -8.51
C GLU A 95 0.50 -15.94 -7.60
N TYR A 96 -0.02 -14.81 -7.09
CA TYR A 96 0.72 -13.90 -6.23
C TYR A 96 1.14 -14.56 -4.90
N PRO A 97 2.44 -14.56 -4.52
CA PRO A 97 2.92 -15.24 -3.32
C PRO A 97 2.21 -14.75 -2.06
N ARG A 98 1.60 -15.68 -1.31
CA ARG A 98 0.77 -15.36 -0.13
C ARG A 98 1.59 -15.18 1.13
N ARG A 99 2.78 -15.80 1.22
CA ARG A 99 3.68 -15.75 2.38
C ARG A 99 4.49 -14.45 2.42
N ARG A 100 4.48 -13.81 3.60
CA ARG A 100 5.30 -12.64 3.91
C ARG A 100 6.79 -12.97 3.65
N GLY A 101 7.50 -12.08 2.96
CA GLY A 101 8.92 -12.25 2.60
C GLY A 101 9.17 -12.93 1.24
N GLU A 102 8.28 -13.82 0.78
CA GLU A 102 8.33 -14.38 -0.58
C GLU A 102 7.73 -13.39 -1.59
N GLY A 103 6.59 -12.79 -1.24
CA GLY A 103 5.92 -11.76 -2.03
C GLY A 103 6.65 -10.42 -2.01
N ALA A 104 7.37 -10.10 -0.93
CA ALA A 104 8.04 -8.80 -0.76
C ALA A 104 9.02 -8.48 -1.90
N ARG A 105 9.74 -9.47 -2.44
CA ARG A 105 10.69 -9.25 -3.54
C ARG A 105 9.98 -8.99 -4.87
N MET A 106 8.93 -9.74 -5.19
CA MET A 106 8.12 -9.53 -6.39
C MET A 106 7.30 -8.23 -6.27
N ALA A 107 6.82 -7.92 -5.07
CA ALA A 107 6.19 -6.66 -4.74
C ALA A 107 7.15 -5.51 -4.99
N ALA A 108 8.40 -5.59 -4.54
CA ALA A 108 9.40 -4.55 -4.80
C ALA A 108 9.56 -4.27 -6.31
N ASP A 109 9.68 -5.32 -7.13
CA ASP A 109 9.82 -5.19 -8.59
C ASP A 109 8.56 -4.56 -9.23
N GLU A 110 7.37 -5.02 -8.86
CA GLU A 110 6.09 -4.48 -9.35
C GLU A 110 5.80 -3.06 -8.84
N ILE A 111 6.21 -2.75 -7.60
CA ILE A 111 6.16 -1.40 -7.03
C ILE A 111 7.08 -0.48 -7.82
N ASP A 112 8.30 -0.91 -8.11
CA ASP A 112 9.27 -0.09 -8.83
C ASP A 112 8.81 0.13 -10.29
N ALA A 113 8.22 -0.89 -10.93
CA ALA A 113 7.58 -0.76 -12.24
C ALA A 113 6.39 0.21 -12.21
N ALA A 114 5.48 0.07 -11.24
CA ALA A 114 4.33 0.96 -11.07
C ALA A 114 4.77 2.40 -10.74
N THR A 115 5.78 2.56 -9.89
CA THR A 115 6.36 3.87 -9.52
C THR A 115 7.07 4.52 -10.70
N ALA A 116 7.76 3.75 -11.54
CA ALA A 116 8.44 4.24 -12.73
C ALA A 116 7.45 4.70 -13.82
N MET A 117 6.35 3.99 -14.03
CA MET A 117 5.34 4.37 -15.03
C MET A 117 4.66 5.72 -14.75
N LEU A 118 4.53 6.13 -13.48
CA LEU A 118 4.02 7.45 -13.10
C LEU A 118 5.01 8.59 -13.35
N ARG A 119 6.32 8.30 -13.36
CA ARG A 119 7.36 9.28 -13.66
C ARG A 119 7.45 9.59 -15.15
N VAL A 120 6.91 8.71 -16.00
CA VAL A 120 6.91 8.85 -17.47
C VAL A 120 5.64 9.54 -17.98
N THR A 121 4.56 9.59 -17.19
CA THR A 121 3.28 10.22 -17.54
C THR A 121 3.09 11.63 -16.97
N ALA A 122 4.15 12.28 -16.48
CA ALA A 122 4.13 13.63 -15.93
C ALA A 122 4.98 14.61 -16.75
#